data_AF-A0A1J3F9I1-F1
#
_entry.id   AF-A0A1J3F9I1-F1
#
_cell.length_a   1.000
_cell.length_b   1.000
_cell.length_c   1.000
_cell.angle_alpha   90.00
_cell.angle_beta   90.00
_cell.angle_gamma   90.00
#
_symmetry.space_group_name_H-M   'P 1'
#
loop_
_entity.id
_entity.type
_entity.pdbx_description
1 polymer ?
#
loop_
_entity_poly.entity_id
_entity_poly.type
_entity_poly.pdbx_seq_one_letter_code
_entity_poly.pdbx_strand_id
1 'polypeptide(L)'
;LKASCHPGGVFVHPSGAEKPLRETIDELRKYHGDKQGKKFRVWADQVLATDTTPGTWIVKLDKWEQSGVERRGCTTTVKFTAKEGEGLVWEHVQQTWSEDSMVKDDSSWII
;
A
#
# COMPACT_ATOMS: atom_id res chain seq x y z
N LEU A 1 -4.23 -2.62 -12.07
CA LEU A 1 -4.35 -2.24 -10.65
C LEU A 1 -5.78 -1.85 -10.29
N LYS A 2 -6.37 -0.77 -10.85
CA LYS A 2 -7.75 -0.35 -10.51
C LYS A 2 -8.84 -1.42 -10.66
N ALA A 3 -8.70 -2.35 -11.60
CA ALA A 3 -9.66 -3.45 -11.82
C ALA A 3 -9.75 -4.42 -10.63
N SER A 4 -8.70 -4.50 -9.81
CA SER A 4 -8.66 -5.35 -8.61
C SER A 4 -9.14 -4.62 -7.35
N CYS A 5 -9.62 -3.39 -7.46
CA CYS A 5 -10.08 -2.60 -6.31
C CYS A 5 -11.60 -2.53 -6.27
N HIS A 6 -12.18 -2.72 -5.10
CA HIS A 6 -13.59 -2.47 -4.87
C HIS A 6 -13.92 -1.00 -5.23
N PRO A 7 -15.05 -0.69 -5.90
CA PRO A 7 -15.41 0.68 -6.26
C PRO A 7 -15.44 1.66 -5.08
N GLY A 8 -15.88 1.18 -3.91
CA GLY A 8 -15.86 1.93 -2.64
C GLY A 8 -14.64 1.64 -1.76
N GLY A 9 -13.57 1.08 -2.33
CA GLY A 9 -12.38 0.74 -1.56
C GLY A 9 -11.64 1.99 -1.07
N VAL A 10 -11.07 1.92 0.12
CA VAL A 10 -10.42 3.06 0.80
C VAL A 10 -8.94 2.78 1.03
N PHE A 11 -8.13 3.83 0.89
CA PHE A 11 -6.74 3.89 1.26
C PHE A 11 -6.57 4.89 2.41
N VAL A 12 -5.95 4.47 3.51
CA VAL A 12 -5.60 5.30 4.66
C VAL A 12 -4.09 5.46 4.69
N HIS A 13 -3.62 6.68 4.45
CA HIS A 13 -2.22 7.05 4.47
C HIS A 13 -1.65 7.00 5.91
N PRO A 14 -0.35 6.76 6.11
CA PRO A 14 0.28 6.81 7.44
C PRO A 14 0.08 8.09 8.25
N SER A 15 -0.22 9.22 7.59
CA SER A 15 -0.58 10.49 8.25
C SER A 15 -2.02 10.53 8.79
N GLY A 16 -2.82 9.50 8.51
CA GLY A 16 -4.24 9.42 8.85
C GLY A 16 -5.18 9.95 7.76
N ALA A 17 -4.66 10.48 6.65
CA ALA A 17 -5.49 10.96 5.55
C ALA A 17 -6.13 9.78 4.78
N GLU A 18 -7.44 9.84 4.57
CA GLU A 18 -8.19 8.83 3.82
C GLU A 18 -8.48 9.29 2.40
N LYS A 19 -8.40 8.37 1.44
CA LYS A 19 -8.76 8.59 0.03
C LYS A 19 -9.39 7.35 -0.59
N PRO A 20 -10.21 7.48 -1.63
CA PRO A 20 -10.64 6.35 -2.44
C PRO A 20 -9.43 5.63 -3.07
N LEU A 21 -9.33 4.31 -2.90
CA LEU A 21 -8.18 3.52 -3.34
C LEU A 21 -7.90 3.67 -4.85
N ARG A 22 -8.98 3.76 -5.64
CA ARG A 22 -8.87 3.94 -7.10
C ARG A 22 -8.32 5.32 -7.48
N GLU A 23 -8.63 6.36 -6.71
CA GLU A 23 -8.07 7.70 -6.90
C GLU A 23 -6.60 7.77 -6.50
N THR A 24 -6.22 7.13 -5.39
CA THR A 24 -4.80 6.99 -4.99
C THR A 24 -3.98 6.33 -6.11
N ILE A 25 -4.53 5.31 -6.79
CA ILE A 25 -3.87 4.67 -7.94
C ILE A 25 -3.72 5.63 -9.12
N ASP A 26 -4.71 6.50 -9.36
CA ASP A 26 -4.62 7.50 -10.43
C ASP A 26 -3.57 8.57 -10.14
N GLU A 27 -3.40 8.94 -8.87
CA GLU A 27 -2.35 9.87 -8.43
C GLU A 27 -0.94 9.33 -8.67
N LEU A 28 -0.72 8.00 -8.57
CA LEU A 28 0.60 7.38 -8.82
C LEU A 28 1.19 7.76 -10.18
N ARG A 29 0.34 8.01 -11.20
CA ARG A 29 0.82 8.39 -12.54
C ARG A 29 1.64 9.68 -12.52
N LYS A 30 1.34 10.62 -11.61
CA LYS A 30 2.04 11.91 -11.51
C LYS A 30 3.51 11.77 -11.15
N TYR A 31 3.88 10.64 -10.55
CA TYR A 31 5.22 10.36 -10.01
C TYR A 31 6.01 9.38 -10.89
N HIS A 32 5.47 9.04 -12.07
CA HIS A 32 6.14 8.18 -13.02
C HIS A 32 7.44 8.84 -13.50
N GLY A 33 8.57 8.19 -13.21
CA GLY A 33 9.90 8.66 -13.59
C GLY A 33 10.67 9.38 -12.48
N ASP A 34 10.06 9.69 -11.33
CA ASP A 34 10.70 10.43 -10.22
C ASP A 34 11.97 9.77 -9.67
N LYS A 35 12.04 8.44 -9.83
CA LYS A 35 13.16 7.60 -9.39
C LYS A 35 14.02 7.10 -10.56
N GLN A 36 13.78 7.55 -11.79
CA GLN A 36 14.58 7.18 -12.95
C GLN A 36 16.04 7.60 -12.74
N GLY A 37 16.97 6.69 -13.09
CA GLY A 37 18.41 6.90 -12.89
C GLY A 37 18.90 6.79 -11.44
N LYS A 38 18.01 6.55 -10.45
CA LYS A 38 18.37 6.35 -9.04
C LYS A 38 18.37 4.86 -8.70
N LYS A 39 19.20 4.45 -7.73
CA LYS A 39 19.11 3.13 -7.10
C LYS A 39 17.88 3.12 -6.18
N PHE A 40 16.74 2.76 -6.74
CA PHE A 40 15.46 2.69 -6.05
C PHE A 40 14.99 1.23 -5.92
N ARG A 41 14.50 0.85 -4.73
CA ARG A 41 13.96 -0.49 -4.45
C ARG A 41 12.71 -0.36 -3.59
N VAL A 42 11.76 -1.24 -3.85
CA VAL A 42 10.55 -1.43 -3.03
C VAL A 42 10.43 -2.92 -2.73
N TRP A 43 10.12 -3.29 -1.49
CA TRP A 43 9.87 -4.68 -1.13
C TRP A 43 8.83 -4.78 -0.01
N ALA A 44 8.23 -5.96 0.11
CA ALA A 44 7.40 -6.32 1.25
C ALA A 44 8.16 -7.32 2.13
N ASP A 45 8.02 -7.20 3.43
CA ASP A 45 8.57 -8.07 4.45
C ASP A 45 7.47 -8.49 5.44
N GLN A 46 7.72 -9.52 6.24
CA GLN A 46 6.82 -10.01 7.30
C GLN A 46 5.36 -10.19 6.85
N VAL A 47 5.16 -10.73 5.65
CA VAL A 47 3.82 -10.93 5.08
C VAL A 47 3.09 -12.01 5.88
N LEU A 48 1.98 -11.63 6.52
CA LEU A 48 1.11 -12.49 7.28
C LEU A 48 -0.32 -12.38 6.74
N ALA A 49 -0.86 -13.48 6.24
CA ALA A 49 -2.24 -13.57 5.78
C ALA A 49 -3.08 -14.33 6.81
N THR A 50 -4.18 -13.70 7.24
CA THR A 50 -5.14 -14.28 8.18
C THR A 50 -6.52 -14.34 7.53
N ASP A 51 -7.09 -15.54 7.46
CA ASP A 51 -8.49 -15.72 7.06
C ASP A 51 -9.39 -15.25 8.23
N THR A 52 -10.37 -14.41 7.92
CA THR A 52 -11.34 -13.92 8.91
C THR A 52 -12.69 -14.61 8.78
N THR A 53 -13.14 -14.80 7.55
CA THR A 53 -14.43 -15.38 7.16
C THR A 53 -14.26 -15.97 5.77
N PRO A 54 -15.04 -16.99 5.36
CA PRO A 54 -14.87 -17.63 4.07
C PRO A 54 -14.80 -16.63 2.92
N GLY A 55 -13.67 -16.63 2.21
CA GLY A 55 -13.41 -15.73 1.08
C GLY A 55 -12.96 -14.32 1.49
N THR A 56 -12.67 -14.03 2.76
CA THR A 56 -12.15 -12.73 3.22
C THR A 56 -10.83 -12.92 3.96
N TRP A 57 -9.84 -12.11 3.60
CA TRP A 57 -8.49 -12.17 4.15
C TRP A 57 -8.07 -10.79 4.65
N ILE A 58 -7.43 -10.77 5.82
CA ILE A 58 -6.63 -9.62 6.26
C ILE A 58 -5.17 -10.00 6.09
N VAL A 59 -4.45 -9.22 5.28
CA VAL A 59 -3.02 -9.37 5.08
C VAL A 59 -2.31 -8.21 5.75
N LYS A 60 -1.39 -8.52 6.64
CA LYS A 60 -0.45 -7.56 7.22
C LYS A 60 0.92 -7.76 6.60
N LEU A 61 1.61 -6.68 6.25
CA LEU A 61 2.97 -6.72 5.73
C LEU A 61 3.71 -5.44 6.11
N ASP A 62 5.02 -5.49 6.16
CA ASP A 62 5.85 -4.29 6.21
C ASP A 62 6.29 -3.92 4.80
N LYS A 63 5.90 -2.72 4.36
CA LYS A 63 6.30 -2.18 3.07
C LYS A 63 7.53 -1.31 3.27
N TRP A 64 8.54 -1.53 2.46
CA TRP A 64 9.80 -0.80 2.52
C TRP A 64 10.13 -0.16 1.17
N GLU A 65 10.71 1.03 1.23
CA GLU A 65 11.30 1.72 0.10
C GLU A 65 12.71 2.20 0.44
N GLN A 66 13.61 2.07 -0.52
CA GLN A 66 14.97 2.57 -0.39
C GLN A 66 15.39 3.33 -1.64
N SER A 67 15.91 4.54 -1.44
CA SER A 67 16.48 5.39 -2.49
C SER A 67 17.87 5.84 -2.05
N GLY A 68 18.92 5.20 -2.57
CA GLY A 68 20.28 5.43 -2.08
C GLY A 68 20.44 4.93 -0.64
N VAL A 69 20.78 5.83 0.29
CA VAL A 69 20.92 5.52 1.73
C VAL A 69 19.64 5.74 2.53
N GLU A 70 18.68 6.49 1.98
CA GLU A 70 17.41 6.76 2.65
C GLU A 70 16.50 5.53 2.56
N ARG A 71 16.02 5.07 3.72
CA ARG A 71 15.05 3.99 3.83
C ARG A 71 13.80 4.48 4.55
N ARG A 72 12.64 4.19 3.97
CA ARG A 72 11.33 4.48 4.55
C ARG A 72 10.52 3.19 4.61
N GLY A 73 9.64 3.08 5.61
CA GLY A 73 8.76 1.93 5.71
C GLY A 73 7.48 2.20 6.46
N CYS A 74 6.48 1.37 6.19
CA CYS A 74 5.19 1.39 6.85
C CYS A 74 4.64 -0.03 7.00
N THR A 75 4.03 -0.31 8.15
CA THR A 75 3.19 -1.49 8.29
C THR A 75 1.89 -1.25 7.55
N THR A 76 1.55 -2.14 6.64
CA THR A 76 0.36 -2.08 5.79
C THR A 76 -0.57 -3.23 6.15
N THR A 77 -1.83 -2.91 6.42
CA THR A 77 -2.93 -3.87 6.60
C THR A 77 -3.86 -3.75 5.40
N VAL A 78 -4.10 -4.86 4.71
CA VAL A 78 -4.98 -4.92 3.54
C VAL A 78 -6.10 -5.91 3.79
N LYS A 79 -7.34 -5.49 3.54
CA LYS A 79 -8.50 -6.38 3.48
C LYS A 79 -8.78 -6.78 2.03
N PHE A 80 -8.83 -8.08 1.80
CA PHE A 80 -9.20 -8.69 0.53
C PHE A 80 -10.48 -9.49 0.66
N THR A 81 -11.27 -9.48 -0.41
CA THR A 81 -12.36 -10.43 -0.64
C THR A 81 -12.12 -11.19 -1.92
N ALA A 82 -12.27 -12.51 -1.88
CA ALA A 82 -12.31 -13.36 -3.04
C ALA A 82 -13.69 -13.22 -3.70
N LYS A 83 -13.69 -12.82 -4.97
CA LYS A 83 -14.90 -12.77 -5.79
C LYS A 83 -14.83 -13.88 -6.82
N GLU A 84 -15.89 -14.68 -6.89
CA GLU A 84 -15.98 -15.81 -7.80
C GLU A 84 -15.76 -15.35 -9.25
N GLY A 85 -14.81 -15.98 -9.95
CA GLY A 85 -14.43 -15.63 -11.32
C GLY A 85 -13.60 -14.33 -11.48
N GLU A 86 -13.44 -13.51 -10.44
CA GLU A 86 -12.77 -12.20 -10.51
C GLU A 86 -11.48 -12.10 -9.65
N GLY A 87 -11.18 -13.14 -8.86
CA GLY A 87 -9.97 -13.20 -8.04
C GLY A 87 -10.08 -12.37 -6.76
N LEU A 88 -8.95 -11.84 -6.27
CA LEU A 88 -8.90 -11.05 -5.05
C LEU A 88 -9.21 -9.57 -5.31
N VAL A 89 -10.16 -9.02 -4.57
CA VAL A 89 -10.60 -7.64 -4.61
C VAL A 89 -10.09 -6.91 -3.36
N TRP A 90 -9.44 -5.76 -3.56
CA TRP A 90 -8.93 -4.90 -2.50
C TRP A 90 -10.05 -3.99 -2.00
N GLU A 91 -10.41 -4.11 -0.72
CA GLU A 91 -11.49 -3.31 -0.12
C GLU A 91 -10.96 -2.19 0.77
N HIS A 92 -9.90 -2.46 1.52
CA HIS A 92 -9.37 -1.50 2.48
C HIS A 92 -7.86 -1.67 2.57
N VAL A 93 -7.13 -0.56 2.51
CA VAL A 93 -5.68 -0.51 2.72
C VAL A 93 -5.43 0.54 3.77
N GLN A 94 -4.82 0.15 4.88
CA GLN A 94 -4.40 1.08 5.92
C GLN A 94 -2.91 0.93 6.14
N GLN A 95 -2.23 2.06 6.25
CA GLN A 95 -0.81 2.10 6.54
C GLN A 95 -0.53 2.88 7.81
N THR A 96 0.52 2.47 8.50
CA THR A 96 1.06 3.15 9.67
C THR A 96 2.58 3.22 9.51
N TRP A 97 3.18 4.38 9.78
CA TRP A 97 4.63 4.54 9.69
C TRP A 97 5.36 3.48 10.52
N SER A 98 6.37 2.85 9.94
CA SER A 98 7.24 1.94 10.68
C SER A 98 8.13 2.74 11.63
N GLU A 99 8.40 2.17 12.80
CA GLU A 99 9.33 2.76 13.77
C GLU A 99 10.76 2.84 13.20
N ASP A 100 11.16 1.89 12.36
CA ASP A 100 12.51 1.84 11.74
C ASP A 100 12.62 2.67 10.45
N SER A 101 11.63 3.52 10.16
CA SER A 101 11.68 4.45 9.04
C SER A 101 12.64 5.61 9.36
N MET A 102 13.64 5.83 8.51
CA MET A 102 14.62 6.92 8.71
C MET A 102 14.04 8.30 8.41
N VAL A 103 12.94 8.35 7.66
CA VAL A 103 12.25 9.61 7.30
C VAL A 103 10.76 9.42 7.48
N LYS A 104 10.14 10.28 8.28
CA LYS A 104 8.68 10.37 8.50
C LYS A 104 8.16 11.71 7.95
N ASP A 105 8.52 12.01 6.71
CA ASP A 105 8.04 13.19 6.00
C ASP A 105 6.87 12.81 5.08
N ASP A 106 5.76 13.53 5.25
CA ASP A 106 4.47 13.30 4.57
C ASP A 106 4.45 13.81 3.13
N SER A 107 5.39 14.70 2.73
CA SER A 107 5.23 15.51 1.51
C SER A 107 5.35 14.77 0.18
N SER A 108 5.82 13.51 0.18
CA SER A 108 6.16 12.76 -1.04
C SER A 108 5.74 11.29 -1.06
N TRP A 109 5.09 10.80 0.00
CA TRP A 109 4.64 9.41 0.10
C TRP A 109 3.18 9.29 -0.36
N ILE A 110 2.89 8.35 -1.26
CA ILE A 110 1.56 8.23 -1.89
C ILE A 110 0.89 6.93 -1.47
N ILE A 111 1.69 5.87 -1.39
CA ILE A 111 1.40 4.50 -0.96
C ILE A 111 2.68 4.00 -0.35
#